data_AF-A0A6P5RYK9-F1
#
_entry.id   AF-A0A6P5RYK9-F1
#
_cell.length_a   1.000
_cell.length_b   1.000
_cell.length_c   1.000
_cell.angle_alpha   90.00
_cell.angle_beta   90.00
_cell.angle_gamma   90.00
#
_symmetry.space_group_name_H-M   'P 1'
#
loop_
_entity.id
_entity.type
_entity.pdbx_description
1 polymer ?
#
loop_
_entity_poly.entity_id
_entity_poly.type
_entity_poly.pdbx_seq_one_letter_code
_entity_poly.pdbx_strand_id
1 'polypeptide(L)'
;MAEANSLQTGWEVSVDFRLFLLDQNKGIYLVLQDANMNKMCLHGAMLQVGFDRVIPLKEFSVASNGYLIDDTCVFGAEVFVCKERRPGKAECLSRIKSGFMKKKHCWKI
;
A
#
# COMPACT_ATOMS: atom_id res chain seq x y z
N MET A 1 16.73 -13.77 1.46
CA MET A 1 15.86 -12.67 1.91
C MET A 1 16.77 -11.51 2.26
N ALA A 2 16.76 -10.44 1.45
CA ALA A 2 17.66 -9.30 1.68
C ALA A 2 17.16 -8.48 2.87
N GLU A 3 18.04 -8.25 3.83
CA GLU A 3 17.74 -7.49 5.05
C GLU A 3 17.34 -6.05 4.72
N ALA A 4 16.15 -5.66 5.17
CA ALA A 4 15.59 -4.31 5.01
C ALA A 4 16.15 -3.30 6.03
N ASN A 5 17.36 -3.51 6.55
CA ASN A 5 17.81 -2.84 7.78
C ASN A 5 18.88 -1.75 7.58
N SER A 6 19.08 -1.23 6.35
CA SER A 6 20.07 -0.16 6.12
C SER A 6 19.56 1.02 5.29
N LEU A 7 18.26 1.27 5.24
CA LEU A 7 17.75 2.49 4.60
C LEU A 7 17.98 3.69 5.54
N GLN A 8 18.82 4.62 5.11
CA GLN A 8 19.12 5.86 5.82
C GLN A 8 17.82 6.59 6.20
N THR A 9 17.74 7.08 7.44
CA THR A 9 16.62 7.88 7.95
C THR A 9 16.27 9.00 6.97
N GLY A 10 15.01 9.02 6.51
CA GLY A 10 14.53 10.01 5.54
C GLY A 10 14.66 9.58 4.08
N TRP A 11 14.53 8.30 3.75
CA TRP A 11 14.42 7.87 2.35
C TRP A 11 12.98 7.49 2.00
N GLU A 12 12.53 7.93 0.83
CA GLU A 12 11.20 7.63 0.27
C GLU A 12 11.36 7.00 -1.11
N VAL A 13 10.62 5.93 -1.37
CA VAL A 13 10.48 5.30 -2.68
C VAL A 13 9.05 5.41 -3.13
N SER A 14 8.83 6.16 -4.21
CA SER A 14 7.56 6.06 -4.90
C SER A 14 7.57 4.86 -5.84
N VAL A 15 6.59 3.99 -5.69
CA VAL A 15 6.33 2.88 -6.61
C VAL A 15 4.97 3.07 -7.28
N ASP A 16 4.90 2.74 -8.54
CA ASP A 16 3.65 2.51 -9.26
C ASP A 16 3.57 1.01 -9.54
N PHE A 17 2.43 0.39 -9.29
CA PHE A 17 2.29 -1.04 -9.49
C PHE A 17 0.88 -1.42 -9.93
N ARG A 18 0.82 -2.54 -10.65
CA ARG A 18 -0.42 -3.19 -11.05
C ARG A 18 -0.41 -4.62 -10.53
N LEU A 19 -1.54 -5.05 -10.00
CA LEU A 19 -1.75 -6.45 -9.64
C LEU A 19 -2.64 -7.10 -10.69
N PHE A 20 -2.37 -8.35 -11.01
CA PHE A 20 -3.12 -9.14 -11.96
C PHE A 20 -3.63 -10.38 -11.28
N LEU A 21 -4.88 -10.74 -11.54
CA LEU A 21 -5.48 -11.99 -11.10
C LEU A 21 -5.90 -12.79 -12.33
N LEU A 22 -5.38 -14.01 -12.46
CA LEU A 22 -5.65 -14.86 -13.62
C LEU A 22 -7.04 -15.51 -13.52
N ASP A 23 -7.87 -15.29 -14.54
CA ASP A 23 -9.00 -16.18 -14.86
C ASP A 23 -8.42 -17.41 -15.59
N GLN A 24 -8.27 -18.50 -14.86
CA GLN A 24 -7.66 -19.74 -15.33
C GLN A 24 -8.53 -20.46 -16.38
N ASN A 25 -9.84 -20.17 -16.43
CA ASN A 25 -10.74 -20.75 -17.43
C ASN A 25 -10.56 -20.10 -18.80
N LYS A 26 -10.34 -18.79 -18.82
CA LYS A 26 -10.25 -17.99 -20.05
C LYS A 26 -8.81 -17.66 -20.47
N GLY A 27 -7.84 -17.82 -19.56
CA GLY A 27 -6.45 -17.44 -19.78
C GLY A 27 -6.26 -15.92 -19.88
N ILE A 28 -7.14 -15.14 -19.26
CA ILE A 28 -7.09 -13.68 -19.26
C ILE A 28 -6.88 -13.15 -17.83
N TYR A 29 -6.36 -11.93 -17.72
CA TYR A 29 -6.11 -11.31 -16.42
C TYR A 29 -7.13 -10.22 -16.10
N LEU A 30 -7.66 -10.27 -14.88
CA LEU A 30 -8.25 -9.10 -14.23
C LEU A 30 -7.11 -8.18 -13.80
N VAL A 31 -7.10 -6.95 -14.32
CA VAL A 31 -6.11 -5.92 -13.96
C VAL A 31 -6.66 -5.09 -12.82
N LEU A 32 -5.90 -5.05 -11.73
CA LEU A 32 -6.19 -4.25 -10.55
C LEU A 32 -5.26 -3.05 -10.57
N GLN A 33 -5.85 -1.92 -10.93
CA GLN A 33 -5.19 -0.63 -10.96
C GLN A 33 -6.13 0.38 -10.31
N ASP A 34 -5.66 1.06 -9.26
CA ASP A 34 -6.41 2.15 -8.66
C ASP A 34 -6.02 3.45 -9.33
N ALA A 35 -6.96 4.06 -10.07
CA ALA A 35 -6.77 5.33 -10.75
C ALA A 35 -6.46 6.50 -9.79
N ASN A 36 -6.75 6.32 -8.49
CA ASN A 36 -6.45 7.30 -7.45
C ASN A 36 -5.13 7.01 -6.72
N MET A 37 -4.57 5.79 -6.83
CA MET A 37 -3.24 5.47 -6.30
C MET A 37 -2.16 5.90 -7.29
N ASN A 38 -2.08 7.21 -7.57
CA ASN A 38 -1.20 7.70 -8.61
C ASN A 38 0.28 7.40 -8.35
N LYS A 39 0.72 7.24 -7.07
CA LYS A 39 2.02 6.68 -6.62
C LYS A 39 1.92 6.27 -5.16
N MET A 40 2.48 5.11 -4.81
CA MET A 40 2.58 4.66 -3.41
C MET A 40 3.98 4.93 -2.85
N CYS A 41 4.07 5.59 -1.69
CA CYS A 41 5.35 5.97 -1.09
C CYS A 41 5.76 5.02 0.04
N LEU A 42 6.76 4.18 -0.23
CA LEU A 42 7.42 3.34 0.76
C LEU A 42 8.48 4.15 1.51
N HIS A 43 8.47 4.08 2.83
CA HIS A 43 9.42 4.75 3.72
C HIS A 43 9.51 4.00 5.05
N GLY A 44 10.38 4.45 5.96
CA GLY A 44 10.65 3.73 7.22
C GLY A 44 9.42 3.41 8.09
N ALA A 45 8.33 4.19 7.98
CA ALA A 45 7.07 3.93 8.68
C ALA A 45 6.02 3.17 7.84
N MET A 46 6.22 3.03 6.53
CA MET A 46 5.32 2.34 5.60
C MET A 46 6.13 1.46 4.65
N LEU A 47 6.38 0.22 5.06
CA LEU A 47 7.21 -0.75 4.33
C LEU A 47 6.43 -1.62 3.34
N GLN A 48 5.10 -1.55 3.36
CA GLN A 48 4.22 -2.36 2.52
C GLN A 48 3.13 -1.49 1.90
N VAL A 49 2.78 -1.80 0.66
CA VAL A 49 1.73 -1.15 -0.14
C VAL A 49 0.94 -2.23 -0.86
N GLY A 50 -0.32 -1.99 -1.13
CA GLY A 50 -1.21 -2.98 -1.74
C GLY A 50 -2.61 -2.41 -1.97
N PHE A 51 -3.57 -3.31 -2.18
CA PHE A 51 -4.98 -2.98 -2.32
C PHE A 51 -5.75 -3.49 -1.11
N ASP A 52 -6.55 -2.63 -0.49
CA ASP A 52 -7.42 -3.04 0.62
C ASP A 52 -8.55 -3.97 0.16
N ARG A 53 -8.98 -3.80 -1.10
CA ARG A 53 -10.04 -4.59 -1.73
C ARG A 53 -9.66 -4.90 -3.16
N VAL A 54 -9.55 -6.18 -3.46
CA VAL A 54 -9.22 -6.68 -4.80
C VAL A 54 -10.48 -7.16 -5.50
N ILE A 55 -11.10 -8.21 -4.97
CA ILE A 55 -12.33 -8.81 -5.47
C ILE A 55 -13.16 -9.28 -4.27
N PRO A 56 -14.50 -9.22 -4.31
CA PRO A 56 -15.31 -9.84 -3.27
C PRO A 56 -15.01 -11.34 -3.15
N LEU A 57 -14.87 -11.85 -1.92
CA LEU A 57 -14.60 -13.26 -1.69
C LEU A 57 -15.65 -14.18 -2.35
N LYS A 58 -16.91 -13.74 -2.36
CA LYS A 58 -18.01 -14.45 -3.01
C LYS A 58 -17.82 -14.62 -4.51
N GLU A 59 -17.18 -13.66 -5.18
CA GLU A 59 -16.89 -13.74 -6.61
C GLU A 59 -15.59 -14.51 -6.87
N PHE A 60 -14.62 -14.41 -5.96
CA PHE A 60 -13.36 -15.14 -6.04
C PHE A 60 -13.55 -16.66 -6.01
N SER A 61 -14.43 -17.15 -5.13
CA SER A 61 -14.67 -18.59 -4.93
C SER A 61 -15.60 -19.22 -5.97
N VAL A 62 -16.16 -18.44 -6.89
CA VAL A 62 -17.08 -18.96 -7.91
C VAL A 62 -16.27 -19.58 -9.04
N ALA A 63 -16.39 -20.91 -9.19
CA ALA A 63 -15.60 -21.67 -10.18
C ALA A 63 -15.75 -21.14 -11.62
N SER A 64 -16.92 -20.63 -12.00
CA SER A 64 -17.15 -20.06 -13.34
C SER A 64 -16.37 -18.77 -13.60
N ASN A 65 -15.94 -18.06 -12.55
CA ASN A 65 -15.11 -16.86 -12.67
C ASN A 65 -13.62 -17.20 -12.87
N GLY A 66 -13.21 -18.46 -12.65
CA GLY A 66 -11.89 -18.96 -13.00
C GLY A 66 -10.74 -18.50 -12.10
N TYR A 67 -11.00 -17.72 -11.05
CA TYR A 67 -9.94 -17.18 -10.19
C TYR A 67 -9.38 -18.21 -9.19
N LEU A 68 -10.23 -19.09 -8.67
CA LEU A 68 -9.87 -20.18 -7.76
C LEU A 68 -10.24 -21.52 -8.40
N ILE A 69 -9.24 -22.30 -8.82
CA ILE A 69 -9.38 -23.63 -9.44
C ILE A 69 -8.50 -24.60 -8.66
N ASP A 70 -9.05 -25.73 -8.21
CA ASP A 70 -8.34 -26.74 -7.43
C ASP A 70 -7.59 -26.18 -6.20
N ASP A 71 -8.24 -25.24 -5.49
CA ASP A 71 -7.66 -24.52 -4.34
C ASP A 71 -6.39 -23.71 -4.68
N THR A 72 -6.18 -23.43 -5.98
CA THR A 72 -5.07 -22.63 -6.48
C THR A 72 -5.57 -21.37 -7.19
N CYS A 73 -4.81 -20.29 -7.04
CA CYS A 73 -5.01 -19.03 -7.73
C CYS A 73 -3.66 -18.47 -8.15
N VAL A 74 -3.64 -17.67 -9.22
CA VAL A 74 -2.41 -17.13 -9.79
C VAL A 74 -2.49 -15.61 -9.82
N PHE A 75 -1.50 -14.99 -9.17
CA PHE A 75 -1.33 -13.54 -9.15
C PHE A 75 -0.10 -13.13 -9.97
N GLY A 76 -0.22 -12.04 -10.71
CA GLY A 76 0.89 -11.33 -11.33
C GLY A 76 1.07 -9.97 -10.69
N ALA A 77 2.30 -9.45 -10.67
CA ALA A 77 2.57 -8.08 -10.22
C ALA A 77 3.53 -7.40 -11.19
N GLU A 78 3.15 -6.22 -11.66
CA GLU A 78 4.03 -5.32 -12.42
C GLU A 78 4.38 -4.16 -11.50
N VAL A 79 5.67 -3.90 -11.28
CA VAL A 79 6.15 -2.88 -10.33
C VAL A 79 7.14 -1.96 -11.02
N PHE A 80 6.83 -0.67 -11.03
CA PHE A 80 7.68 0.41 -11.51
C PHE A 80 8.18 1.25 -10.34
N VAL A 81 9.51 1.30 -10.17
CA VAL A 81 10.15 2.16 -9.16
C VAL A 81 10.39 3.54 -9.77
N CYS A 82 9.78 4.57 -9.19
CA CYS A 82 10.03 5.95 -9.61
C CYS A 82 11.45 6.37 -9.20
N LYS A 83 12.19 6.99 -10.11
CA LYS A 83 13.63 7.31 -9.93
C LYS A 83 13.94 8.33 -8.83
N GLU A 84 12.95 9.08 -8.34
CA GLU A 84 13.18 10.15 -7.37
C GLU A 84 13.31 9.60 -5.94
N ARG A 85 14.56 9.35 -5.56
CA ARG A 85 14.99 9.20 -4.17
C ARG A 85 15.02 10.58 -3.52
N ARG A 86 13.93 11.00 -2.88
CA ARG A 86 13.93 12.28 -2.14
C ARG A 86 14.53 12.06 -0.74
N PRO A 87 15.37 12.98 -0.24
CA PRO A 87 15.60 13.07 1.20
C PRO A 87 14.28 13.49 1.84
N GLY A 88 13.54 12.54 2.38
CA GLY A 88 12.31 12.72 3.15
C GLY A 88 12.57 13.70 4.29
N LYS A 89 11.79 14.79 4.31
CA LYS A 89 11.87 15.80 5.36
C LYS A 89 11.04 15.32 6.54
N ALA A 90 11.66 14.55 7.44
CA ALA A 90 11.00 14.15 8.68
C ALA A 90 10.96 15.34 9.66
N GLU A 91 9.77 15.85 9.96
CA GLU A 91 9.56 16.83 11.02
C GLU A 91 9.03 16.12 12.27
N CYS A 92 9.75 16.24 13.38
CA CYS A 92 9.38 15.61 14.66
C CYS A 92 8.80 16.66 15.60
N LEU A 93 7.51 16.57 15.89
CA LEU A 93 6.88 17.43 16.89
C LEU A 93 7.20 16.88 18.29
N SER A 94 8.04 17.60 19.03
CA SER A 94 8.29 17.28 20.43
C SER A 94 7.32 18.05 21.34
N ARG A 95 6.76 17.37 22.34
CA ARG A 95 5.93 18.01 23.35
C ARG A 95 6.82 18.85 24.26
N ILE A 96 6.79 20.17 24.10
CA ILE A 96 7.40 21.10 25.05
C ILE A 96 6.73 20.84 26.41
N LYS A 97 7.50 20.38 27.40
CA LYS A 97 7.05 20.30 28.80
C LYS A 97 7.03 21.71 29.40
N SER A 98 6.21 22.59 28.84
CA SER A 98 5.83 23.85 29.49
C SER A 98 4.78 23.47 30.54
N GLY A 99 5.12 23.66 31.82
CA GLY A 99 4.31 23.21 32.95
C GLY A 99 2.84 23.58 32.80
N PHE A 100 1.97 22.58 32.97
CA PHE A 100 0.51 22.63 33.08
C PHE A 100 -0.14 24.03 33.15
N MET A 101 -0.18 24.76 32.03
CA MET A 101 -1.14 25.86 31.87
C MET A 101 -2.46 25.19 31.51
N LYS A 102 -3.32 24.97 32.52
CA LYS A 102 -4.70 24.49 32.39
C LYS A 102 -5.54 25.51 31.58
N LYS A 103 -5.35 25.63 30.27
CA LYS A 103 -6.31 26.31 29.40
C LYS A 103 -7.43 25.35 29.06
N LYS A 104 -8.44 25.29 29.93
CA LYS A 104 -9.73 24.69 29.61
C LYS A 104 -10.41 25.55 28.53
N HIS A 105 -10.50 25.04 27.33
CA HIS A 105 -11.39 25.59 26.31
C HIS A 105 -12.70 24.80 26.36
N CYS A 106 -13.76 25.42 26.87
CA CYS A 106 -15.11 24.88 26.74
C CYS A 106 -15.61 25.27 25.34
N TRP A 107 -15.75 24.28 24.46
CA TRP A 107 -16.49 24.46 23.22
C TRP A 107 -17.97 24.62 23.58
N LYS A 108 -18.56 25.73 23.17
CA LYS A 108 -20.01 25.91 23.21
C LYS A 108 -20.59 25.35 21.92
N ILE A 109 -21.63 24.53 22.09
CA ILE A 109 -22.50 24.03 21.02
C ILE A 109 -23.48 25.15 20.65
#